data_AF-A0A8C2JI02-F1
#
_entry.id   AF-A0A8C2JI02-F1
#
_cell.length_a   1.000
_cell.length_b   1.000
_cell.length_c   1.000
_cell.angle_alpha   90.00
_cell.angle_beta   90.00
_cell.angle_gamma   90.00
#
_symmetry.space_group_name_H-M   'P 1'
#
loop_
_entity.id
_entity.type
_entity.pdbx_description
1 polymer ?
#
loop_
_entity_poly.entity_id
_entity_poly.type
_entity_poly.pdbx_seq_one_letter_code
_entity_poly.pdbx_strand_id
1 'polypeptide(L)'
;IRIRWCCCRSLGRVRTHFIIASILLLLLAGVSLTFLLPNNEDRSILLKLRQSSNNSLSLLDPKDSFTIIMQTYNRTDILLKLLNHYQAVPHLQCIIIVWNNPLESPPRKLWDALGPHPVPIIFKEQSVNRMRNRLQPHPEIKTDAVLMLDDDTLVSVPDISFAFSVWKQFSDQIVGFVPRKHVSTASGVYSYGSFELQDPDEGGGDRYSMILVGAAFFHRRFLQLFQEQPGEVHALVDETQNCDDIAMNFAVARQLSQASELKRASGVFVKPVDMRNLEKEASSGYVGMWHRAEHMLQRSYCLNKLTHIYGSMPLRYSNIMISQFGFPSYANHKSRI
;
A
#
# COMPACT_ATOMS: atom_id res chain seq x y z
N ILE A 1 52.78 20.09 -65.21
CA ILE A 1 51.77 20.21 -64.12
C ILE A 1 50.43 19.71 -64.67
N ARG A 2 49.99 18.51 -64.30
CA ARG A 2 48.67 17.96 -64.63
C ARG A 2 48.19 17.12 -63.45
N ILE A 3 47.24 17.68 -62.70
CA ILE A 3 46.49 16.98 -61.66
C ILE A 3 45.30 16.30 -62.36
N ARG A 4 45.11 14.99 -62.15
CA ARG A 4 43.87 14.29 -62.48
C ARG A 4 43.40 13.47 -61.29
N TRP A 5 42.18 13.79 -60.86
CA TRP A 5 41.36 13.09 -59.89
C TRP A 5 40.95 11.69 -60.36
N CYS A 6 40.92 10.75 -59.42
CA CYS A 6 40.06 9.55 -59.34
C CYS A 6 40.50 8.79 -58.07
N CYS A 7 39.69 8.22 -57.17
CA CYS A 7 38.30 7.80 -57.24
C CYS A 7 37.81 7.57 -55.79
N CYS A 8 36.77 8.29 -55.32
CA CYS A 8 36.06 8.00 -54.07
C CYS A 8 34.63 7.57 -54.42
N ARG A 9 34.41 6.28 -54.73
CA ARG A 9 33.07 5.72 -55.01
C ARG A 9 32.71 4.45 -54.22
N SER A 10 33.57 4.00 -53.30
CA SER A 10 33.37 2.74 -52.57
C SER A 10 32.65 2.88 -51.21
N LEU A 11 32.81 4.01 -50.50
CA LEU A 11 32.30 4.14 -49.12
C LEU A 11 30.77 4.34 -48.98
N GLY A 12 30.08 4.78 -50.03
CA GLY A 12 28.63 5.05 -49.97
C GLY A 12 27.78 3.77 -49.95
N ARG A 13 28.19 2.72 -50.67
CA ARG A 13 27.38 1.51 -50.87
C ARG A 13 27.32 0.64 -49.62
N VAL A 14 28.44 0.50 -48.91
CA VAL A 14 28.55 -0.28 -47.67
C VAL A 14 27.66 0.32 -46.58
N ARG A 15 27.66 1.65 -46.43
CA ARG A 15 26.87 2.36 -45.42
C ARG A 15 25.35 2.23 -45.68
N THR A 16 24.92 2.24 -46.93
CA THR A 16 23.51 2.00 -47.29
C THR A 16 23.07 0.57 -47.01
N HIS A 17 23.92 -0.43 -47.27
CA HIS A 17 23.61 -1.84 -46.94
C HIS A 17 23.49 -2.09 -45.44
N PHE A 18 24.34 -1.44 -44.61
CA PHE A 18 24.20 -1.52 -43.16
C PHE A 18 22.91 -0.87 -42.65
N ILE A 19 22.52 0.29 -43.19
CA ILE A 19 21.26 0.96 -42.79
C ILE A 19 20.05 0.10 -43.18
N ILE A 20 20.03 -0.44 -44.40
CA ILE A 20 18.95 -1.32 -44.87
C ILE A 20 18.88 -2.60 -44.03
N ALA A 21 20.03 -3.19 -43.69
CA ALA A 21 20.09 -4.38 -42.83
C ALA A 21 19.55 -4.08 -41.42
N SER A 22 19.89 -2.93 -40.83
CA SER A 22 19.37 -2.52 -39.51
C SER A 22 17.87 -2.28 -39.53
N ILE A 23 17.33 -1.66 -40.59
CA ILE A 23 15.88 -1.45 -40.75
C ILE A 23 15.16 -2.80 -40.90
N LEU A 24 15.70 -3.71 -41.72
CA LEU A 24 15.15 -5.07 -41.87
C LEU A 24 15.18 -5.85 -40.55
N LEU A 25 16.25 -5.71 -39.76
CA LEU A 25 16.36 -6.34 -38.44
C LEU A 25 15.32 -5.78 -37.46
N LEU A 26 15.11 -4.46 -37.47
CA LEU A 26 14.08 -3.81 -36.65
C LEU A 26 12.66 -4.20 -37.08
N LEU A 27 12.40 -4.34 -38.38
CA LEU A 27 11.12 -4.82 -38.89
C LEU A 27 10.89 -6.29 -38.53
N LEU A 28 11.91 -7.14 -38.63
CA LEU A 28 11.84 -8.55 -38.21
C LEU A 28 11.63 -8.68 -36.70
N ALA A 29 12.27 -7.83 -35.90
CA ALA A 29 12.06 -7.76 -34.46
C ALA A 29 10.64 -7.28 -34.14
N GLY A 30 10.13 -6.27 -34.85
CA GLY A 30 8.76 -5.78 -34.72
C GLY A 30 7.71 -6.84 -35.09
N VAL A 31 7.91 -7.56 -36.19
CA VAL A 31 7.03 -8.66 -36.63
C VAL A 31 7.09 -9.82 -35.62
N SER A 32 8.28 -10.20 -35.15
CA SER A 32 8.43 -11.22 -34.10
C SER A 32 7.74 -10.80 -32.79
N LEU A 33 7.79 -9.52 -32.42
CA LEU A 33 7.07 -8.99 -31.26
C LEU A 33 5.55 -9.05 -31.44
N THR A 34 5.04 -8.86 -32.67
CA THR A 34 3.60 -9.00 -32.94
C THR A 34 3.11 -10.44 -32.83
N PHE A 35 3.97 -11.44 -33.05
CA PHE A 35 3.64 -12.85 -32.79
C PHE A 35 3.69 -13.24 -31.30
N LEU A 36 4.26 -12.39 -30.45
CA LEU A 36 4.23 -12.52 -28.98
C LEU A 36 3.02 -11.80 -28.36
N LEU A 37 2.27 -11.00 -29.13
CA LEU A 37 1.01 -10.44 -28.69
C LEU A 37 -0.06 -11.56 -28.72
N PRO A 38 -0.84 -11.73 -27.63
CA PRO A 38 -1.84 -12.78 -27.56
C PRO A 38 -2.87 -12.62 -28.68
N ASN A 39 -3.13 -13.70 -29.41
CA ASN A 39 -4.11 -13.70 -30.50
C ASN A 39 -5.54 -13.58 -29.92
N ASN A 40 -6.53 -13.29 -30.75
CA ASN A 40 -7.94 -13.19 -30.31
C ASN A 40 -8.44 -14.48 -29.65
N GLU A 41 -7.93 -15.64 -30.05
CA GLU A 41 -8.24 -16.92 -29.39
C GLU A 41 -7.65 -17.00 -27.98
N ASP A 42 -6.41 -16.55 -27.75
CA ASP A 42 -5.79 -16.48 -26.42
C ASP A 42 -6.54 -15.53 -25.49
N ARG A 43 -6.99 -14.38 -26.04
CA ARG A 43 -7.90 -13.48 -25.31
C ARG A 43 -9.21 -14.17 -24.96
N SER A 44 -9.79 -14.94 -25.87
CA SER A 44 -11.02 -15.70 -25.59
C SER A 44 -10.81 -16.78 -24.52
N ILE A 45 -9.65 -17.43 -24.50
CA ILE A 45 -9.27 -18.43 -23.49
C ILE A 45 -9.04 -17.74 -22.15
N LEU A 46 -8.32 -16.62 -22.11
CA LEU A 46 -8.14 -15.81 -20.89
C LEU A 46 -9.49 -15.30 -20.36
N LEU A 47 -10.40 -14.88 -21.22
CA LEU A 47 -11.76 -14.50 -20.84
C LEU A 47 -12.56 -15.70 -20.30
N LYS A 48 -12.45 -16.88 -20.92
CA LYS A 48 -13.07 -18.13 -20.42
C LYS A 48 -12.47 -18.58 -19.09
N LEU A 49 -11.16 -18.46 -18.89
CA LEU A 49 -10.49 -18.78 -17.62
C LEU A 49 -10.93 -17.81 -16.52
N ARG A 50 -11.04 -16.51 -16.82
CA ARG A 50 -11.60 -15.51 -15.90
C ARG A 50 -13.08 -15.78 -15.58
N GLN A 51 -13.88 -16.16 -16.57
CA GLN A 51 -15.29 -16.52 -16.37
C GLN A 51 -15.45 -17.83 -15.56
N SER A 52 -14.59 -18.82 -15.79
CA SER A 52 -14.58 -20.08 -15.03
C SER A 52 -14.24 -19.84 -13.56
N SER A 53 -13.27 -18.96 -13.28
CA SER A 53 -12.96 -18.50 -11.91
C SER A 53 -14.13 -17.78 -11.24
N ASN A 54 -14.98 -17.08 -12.01
CA ASN A 54 -16.15 -16.38 -11.46
C ASN A 54 -17.30 -17.34 -11.09
N ASN A 55 -17.41 -18.50 -11.74
CA ASN A 55 -18.49 -19.47 -11.47
C ASN A 55 -18.21 -20.40 -10.27
N SER A 56 -16.98 -20.45 -9.76
CA SER A 56 -16.60 -21.26 -8.60
C SER A 56 -16.46 -20.45 -7.30
N LEU A 57 -16.76 -19.15 -7.31
CA LEU A 57 -16.75 -18.33 -6.11
C LEU A 57 -17.97 -18.65 -5.23
N SER A 58 -17.94 -19.78 -4.52
CA SER A 58 -18.70 -19.92 -3.28
C SER A 58 -18.43 -18.66 -2.47
N LEU A 59 -19.48 -17.90 -2.09
CA LEU A 59 -19.36 -16.71 -1.26
C LEU A 59 -18.38 -17.00 -0.12
N LEU A 60 -17.17 -16.43 -0.22
CA LEU A 60 -16.13 -16.67 0.77
C LEU A 60 -16.69 -16.28 2.14
N ASP A 61 -16.44 -17.10 3.17
CA ASP A 61 -16.87 -16.76 4.52
C ASP A 61 -16.30 -15.37 4.88
N PRO A 62 -17.14 -14.40 5.28
CA PRO A 62 -16.67 -13.08 5.70
C PRO A 62 -15.58 -13.10 6.79
N LYS A 63 -15.50 -14.18 7.58
CA LYS A 63 -14.46 -14.39 8.60
C LYS A 63 -13.13 -14.86 8.03
N ASP A 64 -13.15 -15.53 6.88
CA ASP A 64 -11.96 -16.01 6.15
C ASP A 64 -11.65 -15.16 4.91
N SER A 65 -12.18 -13.94 4.87
CA SER A 65 -12.00 -12.98 3.79
C SER A 65 -11.62 -11.60 4.33
N PHE A 66 -11.12 -10.75 3.44
CA PHE A 66 -10.85 -9.34 3.76
C PHE A 66 -11.29 -8.39 2.65
N THR A 67 -11.44 -7.12 3.00
CA THR A 67 -11.72 -6.02 2.09
C THR A 67 -10.49 -5.13 1.99
N ILE A 68 -10.11 -4.72 0.78
CA ILE A 68 -9.09 -3.67 0.62
C ILE A 68 -9.75 -2.30 0.65
N ILE A 69 -9.16 -1.36 1.38
CA ILE A 69 -9.44 0.08 1.24
C ILE A 69 -8.18 0.75 0.70
N MET A 70 -8.32 1.46 -0.42
CA MET A 70 -7.23 2.26 -0.99
C MET A 70 -7.75 3.65 -1.31
N GLN A 71 -7.12 4.66 -0.72
CA GLN A 71 -7.41 6.06 -1.01
C GLN A 71 -6.44 6.57 -2.05
N THR A 72 -6.95 7.27 -3.05
CA THR A 72 -6.13 7.75 -4.16
C THR A 72 -6.32 9.22 -4.45
N TYR A 73 -5.21 9.90 -4.74
CA TYR A 73 -5.18 11.31 -5.13
C TYR A 73 -4.04 11.55 -6.14
N ASN A 74 -4.37 12.07 -7.32
CA ASN A 74 -3.42 12.37 -8.40
C ASN A 74 -2.46 11.20 -8.77
N ARG A 75 -2.87 9.94 -8.65
CA ARG A 75 -2.03 8.75 -8.97
C ARG A 75 -2.84 7.65 -9.67
N THR A 76 -3.76 8.05 -10.54
CA THR A 76 -4.73 7.16 -11.19
C THR A 76 -4.08 6.03 -12.00
N ASP A 77 -2.93 6.30 -12.62
CA ASP A 77 -2.13 5.32 -13.36
C ASP A 77 -1.53 4.24 -12.44
N ILE A 78 -0.95 4.64 -11.31
CA ILE A 78 -0.43 3.71 -10.30
C ILE A 78 -1.57 2.91 -9.67
N LEU A 79 -2.68 3.58 -9.34
CA LEU A 79 -3.89 2.93 -8.86
C LEU A 79 -4.31 1.78 -9.79
N LEU A 80 -4.41 2.01 -11.11
CA LEU A 80 -4.82 0.96 -12.06
C LEU A 80 -3.83 -0.21 -12.08
N LYS A 81 -2.52 0.07 -11.98
CA LYS A 81 -1.47 -0.97 -11.87
C LYS A 81 -1.62 -1.78 -10.58
N LEU A 82 -1.84 -1.11 -9.45
CA LEU A 82 -2.05 -1.75 -8.15
C LEU A 82 -3.34 -2.58 -8.14
N LEU A 83 -4.44 -2.06 -8.69
CA LEU A 83 -5.71 -2.79 -8.81
C LEU A 83 -5.53 -4.08 -9.62
N ASN A 84 -4.72 -4.05 -10.68
CA ASN A 84 -4.44 -5.25 -11.47
C ASN A 84 -3.73 -6.34 -10.65
N HIS A 85 -2.84 -5.96 -9.74
CA HIS A 85 -2.17 -6.86 -8.81
C HIS A 85 -3.12 -7.36 -7.70
N TYR A 86 -3.78 -6.43 -7.02
CA TYR A 86 -4.57 -6.74 -5.82
C TYR A 86 -5.83 -7.54 -6.11
N GLN A 87 -6.48 -7.35 -7.26
CA GLN A 87 -7.70 -8.10 -7.62
C GLN A 87 -7.51 -9.62 -7.65
N ALA A 88 -6.27 -10.11 -7.75
CA ALA A 88 -5.93 -11.53 -7.82
C ALA A 88 -5.50 -12.13 -6.47
N VAL A 89 -5.54 -11.35 -5.37
CA VAL A 89 -5.10 -11.83 -4.06
C VAL A 89 -6.11 -12.83 -3.48
N PRO A 90 -5.68 -14.00 -2.95
CA PRO A 90 -6.56 -14.95 -2.28
C PRO A 90 -7.30 -14.30 -1.10
N HIS A 91 -8.53 -14.78 -0.81
CA HIS A 91 -9.38 -14.30 0.29
C HIS A 91 -9.86 -12.84 0.17
N LEU A 92 -9.54 -12.14 -0.92
CA LEU A 92 -10.07 -10.81 -1.17
C LEU A 92 -11.56 -10.90 -1.56
N GLN A 93 -12.42 -10.17 -0.86
CA GLN A 93 -13.85 -10.10 -1.17
C GLN A 93 -14.20 -8.92 -2.06
N CYS A 94 -13.65 -7.74 -1.77
CA CYS A 94 -13.87 -6.53 -2.56
C CYS A 94 -12.76 -5.49 -2.33
N ILE A 95 -12.67 -4.53 -3.25
CA ILE A 95 -11.79 -3.37 -3.13
C ILE A 95 -12.65 -2.11 -3.10
N ILE A 96 -12.48 -1.29 -2.06
CA ILE A 96 -13.07 0.03 -1.96
C ILE A 96 -12.01 1.07 -2.31
N ILE A 97 -12.28 1.86 -3.35
CA ILE A 97 -11.44 2.97 -3.75
C ILE A 97 -12.03 4.27 -3.22
N VAL A 98 -11.37 4.88 -2.24
CA VAL A 98 -11.72 6.22 -1.76
C VAL A 98 -11.13 7.22 -2.75
N TRP A 99 -11.98 7.76 -3.61
CA TRP A 99 -11.57 8.63 -4.71
C TRP A 99 -11.53 10.09 -4.24
N ASN A 100 -10.32 10.57 -3.96
CA ASN A 100 -10.06 11.91 -3.41
C ASN A 100 -9.75 12.97 -4.48
N ASN A 101 -10.07 12.73 -5.75
CA ASN A 101 -9.98 13.72 -6.83
C ASN A 101 -11.37 14.35 -7.10
N PRO A 102 -11.84 15.33 -6.31
CA PRO A 102 -13.23 15.82 -6.40
C PRO A 102 -13.57 16.49 -7.74
N LEU A 103 -12.56 16.90 -8.51
CA LEU A 103 -12.73 17.55 -9.82
C LEU A 103 -12.65 16.57 -10.99
N GLU A 104 -12.42 15.28 -10.72
CA GLU A 104 -12.23 14.25 -11.74
C GLU A 104 -13.16 13.08 -11.49
N SER A 105 -13.66 12.47 -12.57
CA SER A 105 -14.41 11.21 -12.44
C SER A 105 -13.44 10.03 -12.28
N PRO A 106 -13.77 9.05 -11.41
CA PRO A 106 -12.98 7.82 -11.31
C PRO A 106 -12.97 7.05 -12.64
N PRO A 107 -11.92 6.24 -12.92
CA PRO A 107 -11.76 5.52 -14.19
C PRO A 107 -12.68 4.30 -14.34
N ARG A 108 -13.96 4.40 -13.92
CA ARG A 108 -14.95 3.30 -13.93
C ARG A 108 -15.11 2.69 -15.32
N LYS A 109 -15.38 3.53 -16.33
CA LYS A 109 -15.58 3.07 -17.73
C LYS A 109 -14.36 2.32 -18.27
N LEU A 110 -13.16 2.79 -17.95
CA LEU A 110 -11.92 2.14 -18.37
C LEU A 110 -11.75 0.81 -17.64
N TRP A 111 -11.99 0.79 -16.32
CA TRP A 111 -11.91 -0.42 -15.52
C TRP A 111 -12.89 -1.48 -16.03
N ASP A 112 -14.17 -1.14 -16.16
CA ASP A 112 -15.22 -2.07 -16.62
C ASP A 112 -14.92 -2.65 -18.01
N ALA A 113 -14.31 -1.87 -18.90
CA ALA A 113 -13.89 -2.32 -20.23
C ALA A 113 -12.73 -3.34 -20.22
N LEU A 114 -11.95 -3.41 -19.14
CA LEU A 114 -10.84 -4.35 -18.95
C LEU A 114 -11.26 -5.67 -18.27
N GLY A 115 -12.53 -5.79 -17.92
CA GLY A 115 -13.11 -6.95 -17.25
C GLY A 115 -13.15 -8.24 -18.09
N PRO A 116 -13.67 -9.35 -17.53
CA PRO A 116 -14.19 -9.47 -16.17
C PRO A 116 -13.09 -9.45 -15.11
N HIS A 117 -13.44 -8.98 -13.91
CA HIS A 117 -12.56 -8.91 -12.74
C HIS A 117 -12.91 -10.00 -11.72
N PRO A 118 -11.93 -10.54 -10.95
CA PRO A 118 -12.19 -11.58 -9.96
C PRO A 118 -13.02 -11.10 -8.76
N VAL A 119 -12.93 -9.82 -8.42
CA VAL A 119 -13.63 -9.21 -7.28
C VAL A 119 -14.24 -7.86 -7.68
N PRO A 120 -15.34 -7.43 -7.02
CA PRO A 120 -15.91 -6.11 -7.25
C PRO A 120 -14.98 -4.99 -6.77
N ILE A 121 -14.91 -3.92 -7.56
CA ILE A 121 -14.23 -2.67 -7.20
C ILE A 121 -15.25 -1.55 -7.09
N ILE A 122 -15.29 -0.89 -5.94
CA ILE A 122 -16.30 0.09 -5.58
C ILE A 122 -15.61 1.43 -5.38
N PHE A 123 -15.78 2.36 -6.33
CA PHE A 123 -15.28 3.73 -6.16
C PHE A 123 -16.25 4.56 -5.32
N LYS A 124 -15.72 5.21 -4.30
CA LYS A 124 -16.37 6.11 -3.34
C LYS A 124 -15.86 7.52 -3.56
N GLU A 125 -16.55 8.26 -4.41
CA GLU A 125 -16.22 9.66 -4.71
C GLU A 125 -16.39 10.55 -3.47
N GLN A 126 -15.38 11.36 -3.20
CA GLN A 126 -15.38 12.28 -2.06
C GLN A 126 -15.53 13.72 -2.57
N SER A 127 -16.34 14.52 -1.87
CA SER A 127 -16.55 15.93 -2.23
C SER A 127 -15.34 16.81 -1.90
N VAL A 128 -14.51 16.39 -0.94
CA VAL A 128 -13.31 17.10 -0.50
C VAL A 128 -12.18 16.09 -0.31
N ASN A 129 -10.98 16.41 -0.78
CA ASN A 129 -9.78 15.64 -0.51
C ASN A 129 -9.42 15.76 0.98
N ARG A 130 -9.68 14.71 1.76
CA ARG A 130 -9.29 14.61 3.17
C ARG A 130 -8.61 13.28 3.46
N MET A 131 -7.54 13.30 4.23
CA MET A 131 -6.83 12.09 4.65
C MET A 131 -7.74 11.08 5.35
N ARG A 132 -8.62 11.54 6.24
CA ARG A 132 -9.55 10.69 7.00
C ARG A 132 -10.68 10.07 6.18
N ASN A 133 -10.85 10.38 4.88
CA ASN A 133 -11.95 9.81 4.10
C ASN A 133 -11.89 8.27 4.04
N ARG A 134 -10.67 7.70 3.99
CA ARG A 134 -10.43 6.25 4.08
C ARG A 134 -10.79 5.59 5.41
N LEU A 135 -11.07 6.38 6.45
CA LEU A 135 -11.46 5.90 7.77
C LEU A 135 -12.98 5.86 7.96
N GLN A 136 -13.77 6.09 6.90
CA GLN A 136 -15.23 5.98 6.95
C GLN A 136 -15.70 4.51 6.99
N PRO A 137 -16.69 4.15 7.83
CA PRO A 137 -17.23 2.80 7.89
C PRO A 137 -18.20 2.54 6.72
N HIS A 138 -17.65 2.22 5.54
CA HIS A 138 -18.47 1.96 4.36
C HIS A 138 -19.35 0.71 4.54
N PRO A 139 -20.67 0.79 4.23
CA PRO A 139 -21.60 -0.33 4.44
C PRO A 139 -21.30 -1.56 3.56
N GLU A 140 -20.53 -1.40 2.49
CA GLU A 140 -20.09 -2.48 1.61
C GLU A 140 -19.00 -3.36 2.24
N ILE A 141 -18.36 -2.92 3.33
CA ILE A 141 -17.37 -3.71 4.05
C ILE A 141 -18.08 -4.80 4.86
N LYS A 142 -18.15 -6.01 4.29
CA LYS A 142 -18.79 -7.17 4.94
C LYS A 142 -17.82 -8.04 5.74
N THR A 143 -16.53 -7.98 5.44
CA THR A 143 -15.46 -8.73 6.12
C THR A 143 -15.12 -8.14 7.47
N ASP A 144 -14.64 -8.97 8.40
CA ASP A 144 -14.12 -8.47 9.68
C ASP A 144 -12.77 -7.81 9.51
N ALA A 145 -11.92 -8.32 8.62
CA ALA A 145 -10.62 -7.74 8.29
C ALA A 145 -10.71 -6.70 7.18
N VAL A 146 -9.97 -5.62 7.35
CA VAL A 146 -9.71 -4.60 6.34
C VAL A 146 -8.20 -4.54 6.12
N LEU A 147 -7.77 -4.64 4.87
CA LEU A 147 -6.42 -4.30 4.45
C LEU A 147 -6.42 -2.88 3.91
N MET A 148 -5.76 -1.96 4.60
CA MET A 148 -5.59 -0.60 4.11
C MET A 148 -4.21 -0.45 3.46
N LEU A 149 -4.23 0.16 2.27
CA LEU A 149 -3.04 0.36 1.44
C LEU A 149 -3.02 1.79 0.88
N ASP A 150 -1.87 2.45 0.97
CA ASP A 150 -1.58 3.67 0.24
C ASP A 150 -1.49 3.37 -1.27
N ASP A 151 -1.91 4.31 -2.11
CA ASP A 151 -1.99 4.15 -3.58
C ASP A 151 -0.63 4.20 -4.30
N ASP A 152 0.47 4.17 -3.56
CA ASP A 152 1.83 4.03 -4.05
C ASP A 152 2.56 2.83 -3.46
N THR A 153 1.88 1.96 -2.70
CA THR A 153 2.51 0.83 -2.04
C THR A 153 2.07 -0.48 -2.70
N LEU A 154 3.05 -1.25 -3.19
CA LEU A 154 2.86 -2.59 -3.73
C LEU A 154 3.39 -3.62 -2.73
N VAL A 155 2.50 -4.43 -2.17
CA VAL A 155 2.84 -5.53 -1.26
C VAL A 155 2.63 -6.86 -1.99
N SER A 156 3.57 -7.79 -1.89
CA SER A 156 3.47 -9.08 -2.55
C SER A 156 2.30 -9.93 -2.05
N VAL A 157 1.77 -10.82 -2.91
CA VAL A 157 0.67 -11.72 -2.54
C VAL A 157 1.04 -12.66 -1.36
N PRO A 158 2.26 -13.23 -1.29
CA PRO A 158 2.70 -14.00 -0.12
C PRO A 158 2.70 -13.18 1.18
N ASP A 159 3.19 -11.94 1.16
CA ASP A 159 3.21 -11.08 2.33
C ASP A 159 1.80 -10.74 2.83
N ILE A 160 0.87 -10.45 1.91
CA ILE A 160 -0.54 -10.19 2.25
C ILE A 160 -1.19 -11.43 2.86
N SER A 161 -0.99 -12.60 2.24
CA SER A 161 -1.56 -13.87 2.71
C SER A 161 -1.05 -14.23 4.10
N PHE A 162 0.27 -14.06 4.33
CA PHE A 162 0.88 -14.30 5.62
C PHE A 162 0.39 -13.30 6.68
N ALA A 163 0.42 -11.99 6.39
CA ALA A 163 -0.06 -10.96 7.31
C ALA A 163 -1.55 -11.13 7.65
N PHE A 164 -2.38 -11.58 6.71
CA PHE A 164 -3.78 -11.91 6.98
C PHE A 164 -3.90 -13.07 7.98
N SER A 165 -3.09 -14.13 7.85
CA SER A 165 -3.08 -15.24 8.80
C SER A 165 -2.57 -14.85 10.19
N VAL A 166 -1.63 -13.89 10.26
CA VAL A 166 -1.20 -13.27 11.53
C VAL A 166 -2.36 -12.44 12.10
N TRP A 167 -3.02 -11.60 11.29
CA TRP A 167 -4.16 -10.80 11.74
C TRP A 167 -5.28 -11.65 12.33
N LYS A 168 -5.57 -12.82 11.79
CA LYS A 168 -6.58 -13.73 12.38
C LYS A 168 -6.24 -14.15 13.83
N GLN A 169 -4.96 -14.15 14.21
CA GLN A 169 -4.49 -14.46 15.57
C GLN A 169 -4.39 -13.21 16.47
N PHE A 170 -4.33 -12.02 15.87
CA PHE A 170 -4.20 -10.73 16.55
C PHE A 170 -5.29 -9.76 16.08
N SER A 171 -6.54 -10.23 15.98
CA SER A 171 -7.64 -9.51 15.32
C SER A 171 -8.10 -8.25 16.06
N ASP A 172 -7.63 -8.06 17.29
CA ASP A 172 -7.82 -6.86 18.10
C ASP A 172 -6.66 -5.85 18.00
N GLN A 173 -5.67 -6.09 17.15
CA GLN A 173 -4.53 -5.19 16.91
C GLN A 173 -4.42 -4.82 15.43
N ILE A 174 -3.60 -3.81 15.13
CA ILE A 174 -3.20 -3.43 13.78
C ILE A 174 -2.00 -4.29 13.36
N VAL A 175 -2.14 -5.16 12.36
CA VAL A 175 -1.07 -6.03 11.87
C VAL A 175 -0.54 -5.50 10.55
N GLY A 176 0.71 -5.07 10.47
CA GLY A 176 1.20 -4.41 9.26
C GLY A 176 2.71 -4.35 9.12
N PHE A 177 3.13 -3.68 8.05
CA PHE A 177 4.49 -3.81 7.51
C PHE A 177 5.42 -2.63 7.84
N VAL A 178 4.86 -1.52 8.36
CA VAL A 178 5.58 -0.26 8.56
C VAL A 178 5.56 0.14 10.03
N PRO A 179 6.53 -0.34 10.84
CA PRO A 179 6.63 0.00 12.25
C PRO A 179 7.22 1.41 12.44
N ARG A 180 6.70 2.12 13.43
CA ARG A 180 7.15 3.47 13.84
C ARG A 180 7.05 3.59 15.36
N LYS A 181 7.67 4.63 15.93
CA LYS A 181 7.65 4.86 17.37
C LYS A 181 7.51 6.33 17.75
N HIS A 182 6.97 6.54 18.94
CA HIS A 182 7.25 7.75 19.70
C HIS A 182 8.52 7.53 20.52
N VAL A 183 9.21 8.62 20.89
CA VAL A 183 10.19 8.66 21.97
C VAL A 183 9.86 9.87 22.85
N SER A 184 10.17 9.81 24.15
CA SER A 184 9.95 10.92 25.06
C SER A 184 11.25 11.56 25.49
N THR A 185 11.27 12.89 25.53
CA THR A 185 12.30 13.65 26.23
C THR A 185 12.07 13.61 27.75
N ALA A 186 13.08 13.97 28.54
CA ALA A 186 12.96 14.04 30.00
C ALA A 186 11.89 15.03 30.48
N SER A 187 11.52 16.02 29.66
CA SER A 187 10.45 16.99 29.93
C SER A 187 9.05 16.50 29.55
N GLY A 188 8.90 15.25 29.09
CA GLY A 188 7.62 14.66 28.72
C GLY A 188 7.11 15.05 27.33
N VAL A 189 7.93 15.70 26.51
CA VAL A 189 7.60 15.99 25.10
C VAL A 189 7.90 14.78 24.24
N TYR A 190 6.95 14.40 23.39
CA TYR A 190 7.06 13.24 22.50
C TYR A 190 7.56 13.63 21.10
N SER A 191 8.44 12.82 20.53
CA SER A 191 8.92 12.92 19.16
C SER A 191 8.53 11.68 18.37
N TYR A 192 8.14 11.87 17.11
CA TYR A 192 7.82 10.79 16.18
C TYR A 192 9.06 10.40 15.38
N GLY A 193 9.28 9.10 15.17
CA GLY A 193 10.29 8.59 14.24
C GLY A 193 10.23 7.08 14.07
N SER A 194 11.32 6.52 13.57
CA SER A 194 11.53 5.08 13.41
C SER A 194 12.82 4.65 14.11
N PHE A 195 13.65 3.84 13.44
CA PHE A 195 14.84 3.23 14.03
C PHE A 195 16.00 4.21 14.19
N GLU A 196 15.94 5.35 13.51
CA GLU A 196 16.92 6.42 13.59
C GLU A 196 16.90 7.18 14.93
N LEU A 197 15.79 7.13 15.66
CA LEU A 197 15.71 7.71 16.99
C LEU A 197 16.15 6.68 18.03
N GLN A 198 17.05 7.03 18.94
CA GLN A 198 17.36 6.16 20.07
C GLN A 198 16.22 6.16 21.08
N ASP A 199 15.86 4.97 21.52
CA ASP A 199 15.00 4.78 22.68
C ASP A 199 15.90 4.80 23.93
N PRO A 200 15.70 5.73 24.88
CA PRO A 200 16.58 5.88 26.04
C PRO A 200 16.52 4.71 27.03
N ASP A 201 15.51 3.84 26.95
CA ASP A 201 15.40 2.67 27.84
C ASP A 201 16.14 1.45 27.26
N GLU A 202 17.31 1.20 27.82
CA GLU A 202 18.26 0.16 27.45
C GLU A 202 17.72 -1.28 27.58
N GLY A 203 17.90 -2.04 26.50
CA GLY A 203 17.72 -3.49 26.42
C GLY A 203 17.79 -3.88 24.95
N GLY A 204 18.87 -4.53 24.53
CA GLY A 204 19.31 -4.64 23.13
C GLY A 204 18.20 -4.85 22.08
N GLY A 205 18.38 -4.20 20.92
CA GLY A 205 17.40 -4.14 19.84
C GLY A 205 16.64 -2.81 19.82
N ASP A 206 15.69 -2.67 18.90
CA ASP A 206 14.82 -1.49 18.79
C ASP A 206 13.36 -1.85 19.08
N ARG A 207 12.53 -0.85 19.38
CA ARG A 207 11.11 -0.98 19.68
C ARG A 207 10.27 -0.13 18.73
N TYR A 208 9.03 -0.56 18.53
CA TYR A 208 7.99 0.23 17.86
C TYR A 208 6.79 0.38 18.79
N SER A 209 6.00 1.43 18.60
CA SER A 209 4.76 1.65 19.36
C SER A 209 3.57 1.96 18.46
N MET A 210 3.78 1.97 17.14
CA MET A 210 2.76 2.17 16.12
C MET A 210 3.04 1.31 14.89
N ILE A 211 1.98 0.92 14.19
CA ILE A 211 2.02 0.36 12.85
C ILE A 211 1.23 1.31 11.93
N LEU A 212 1.84 1.81 10.85
CA LEU A 212 1.13 2.73 9.95
C LEU A 212 0.04 1.99 9.18
N VAL A 213 -1.18 2.52 9.19
CA VAL A 213 -2.34 1.85 8.57
C VAL A 213 -2.29 1.87 7.04
N GLY A 214 -1.42 2.69 6.43
CA GLY A 214 -1.19 2.73 4.98
C GLY A 214 -0.60 1.45 4.38
N ALA A 215 -0.22 0.46 5.21
CA ALA A 215 0.11 -0.89 4.78
C ALA A 215 -0.14 -1.89 5.92
N ALA A 216 -1.42 -2.07 6.29
CA ALA A 216 -1.79 -2.91 7.42
C ALA A 216 -3.18 -3.54 7.31
N PHE A 217 -3.32 -4.71 7.92
CA PHE A 217 -4.58 -5.32 8.31
C PHE A 217 -5.06 -4.79 9.65
N PHE A 218 -6.35 -4.53 9.76
CA PHE A 218 -7.01 -4.26 11.04
C PHE A 218 -8.49 -4.64 10.98
N HIS A 219 -9.15 -4.71 12.13
CA HIS A 219 -10.57 -5.05 12.18
C HIS A 219 -11.44 -3.86 11.76
N ARG A 220 -12.43 -4.07 10.88
CA ARG A 220 -13.39 -3.04 10.41
C ARG A 220 -14.01 -2.19 11.53
N ARG A 221 -14.16 -2.73 12.74
CA ARG A 221 -14.68 -2.00 13.91
C ARG A 221 -13.83 -0.78 14.27
N PHE A 222 -12.56 -0.75 13.88
CA PHE A 222 -11.70 0.42 14.09
C PHE A 222 -12.07 1.61 13.21
N LEU A 223 -12.74 1.40 12.07
CA LEU A 223 -13.31 2.50 11.28
C LEU A 223 -14.41 3.20 12.08
N GLN A 224 -15.28 2.42 12.72
CA GLN A 224 -16.33 2.92 13.61
C GLN A 224 -15.73 3.57 14.87
N LEU A 225 -14.75 2.91 15.51
CA LEU A 225 -14.01 3.46 16.65
C LEU A 225 -13.40 4.82 16.33
N PHE A 226 -12.88 5.01 15.11
CA PHE A 226 -12.35 6.31 14.68
C PHE A 226 -13.43 7.39 14.64
N GLN A 227 -14.62 7.07 14.14
CA GLN A 227 -15.75 8.02 14.13
C GLN A 227 -16.21 8.39 15.54
N GLU A 228 -16.00 7.51 16.53
CA GLU A 228 -16.36 7.72 17.93
C GLU A 228 -15.31 8.51 18.72
N GLN A 229 -14.15 8.83 18.12
CA GLN A 229 -13.15 9.66 18.78
C GLN A 229 -13.64 11.12 18.95
N PRO A 230 -13.10 11.87 19.94
CA PRO A 230 -13.45 13.28 20.14
C PRO A 230 -13.31 14.11 18.86
N GLY A 231 -14.20 15.10 18.67
CA GLY A 231 -14.16 15.98 17.50
C GLY A 231 -12.83 16.71 17.32
N GLU A 232 -12.08 16.94 18.40
CA GLU A 232 -10.72 17.51 18.36
C GLU A 232 -9.72 16.61 17.62
N VAL A 233 -9.88 15.28 17.70
CA VAL A 233 -9.04 14.32 16.96
C VAL A 233 -9.31 14.42 15.46
N HIS A 234 -10.57 14.52 15.11
CA HIS A 234 -11.01 14.71 13.73
C HIS A 234 -10.51 16.04 13.15
N ALA A 235 -10.65 17.12 13.92
CA ALA A 235 -10.14 18.43 13.56
C ALA A 235 -8.62 18.42 13.36
N LEU A 236 -7.86 17.81 14.27
CA LEU A 236 -6.40 17.68 14.15
C LEU A 236 -5.98 16.98 12.85
N VAL A 237 -6.64 15.88 12.49
CA VAL A 237 -6.35 15.15 11.24
C VAL A 237 -6.71 16.00 10.01
N ASP A 238 -7.84 16.71 10.06
CA ASP A 238 -8.28 17.57 8.95
C ASP A 238 -7.37 18.80 8.76
N GLU A 239 -6.97 19.45 9.85
CA GLU A 239 -6.08 20.61 9.86
C GLU A 239 -4.68 20.28 9.36
N THR A 240 -4.16 19.11 9.75
CA THR A 240 -2.80 18.70 9.36
C THR A 240 -2.74 17.99 8.01
N GLN A 241 -3.87 17.44 7.53
CA GLN A 241 -3.89 16.48 6.41
C GLN A 241 -2.81 15.39 6.58
N ASN A 242 -2.67 14.90 7.81
CA ASN A 242 -1.64 13.96 8.24
C ASN A 242 -2.15 13.22 9.51
N CYS A 243 -1.32 12.34 10.06
CA CYS A 243 -1.49 11.75 11.39
C CYS A 243 -2.78 10.93 11.63
N ASP A 244 -3.52 10.59 10.58
CA ASP A 244 -4.70 9.73 10.67
C ASP A 244 -4.32 8.32 11.16
N ASP A 245 -3.15 7.83 10.75
CA ASP A 245 -2.54 6.60 11.24
C ASP A 245 -2.12 6.66 12.72
N ILE A 246 -1.55 7.77 13.18
CA ILE A 246 -1.21 8.01 14.59
C ILE A 246 -2.50 8.02 15.42
N ALA A 247 -3.53 8.75 14.98
CA ALA A 247 -4.83 8.81 15.64
C ALA A 247 -5.47 7.42 15.75
N MET A 248 -5.40 6.61 14.69
CA MET A 248 -5.86 5.21 14.71
C MET A 248 -5.10 4.37 15.73
N ASN A 249 -3.77 4.46 15.78
CA ASN A 249 -2.98 3.72 16.77
C ASN A 249 -3.33 4.14 18.21
N PHE A 250 -3.55 5.43 18.47
CA PHE A 250 -4.01 5.92 19.77
C PHE A 250 -5.37 5.35 20.16
N ALA A 251 -6.35 5.39 19.24
CA ALA A 251 -7.69 4.87 19.47
C ALA A 251 -7.66 3.37 19.80
N VAL A 252 -6.90 2.58 19.03
CA VAL A 252 -6.74 1.14 19.26
C VAL A 252 -6.02 0.86 20.58
N ALA A 253 -4.92 1.57 20.89
CA ALA A 253 -4.20 1.41 22.16
C ALA A 253 -5.08 1.69 23.39
N ARG A 254 -5.94 2.72 23.31
CA ARG A 254 -6.91 3.05 24.36
C ARG A 254 -7.94 1.94 24.52
N GLN A 255 -8.53 1.47 23.42
CA GLN A 255 -9.53 0.40 23.47
C GLN A 255 -8.94 -0.89 24.07
N LEU A 256 -7.72 -1.26 23.68
CA LEU A 256 -7.02 -2.42 24.23
C LEU A 256 -6.77 -2.29 25.74
N SER A 257 -6.33 -1.11 26.18
CA SER A 257 -6.08 -0.84 27.61
C SER A 257 -7.36 -0.85 28.45
N GLN A 258 -8.52 -0.58 27.86
CA GLN A 258 -9.82 -0.67 28.54
C GLN A 258 -10.36 -2.10 28.57
N ALA A 259 -10.02 -2.92 27.58
CA ALA A 259 -10.50 -4.29 27.46
C ALA A 259 -9.67 -5.30 28.28
N SER A 260 -8.43 -4.96 28.67
CA SER A 260 -7.54 -5.85 29.40
C SER A 260 -6.56 -5.08 30.28
N GLU A 261 -6.24 -5.64 31.46
CA GLU A 261 -5.16 -5.15 32.31
C GLU A 261 -3.77 -5.33 31.65
N LEU A 262 -3.65 -6.24 30.68
CA LEU A 262 -2.41 -6.49 29.97
C LEU A 262 -2.11 -5.35 28.98
N LYS A 263 -1.04 -4.60 29.25
CA LYS A 263 -0.57 -3.49 28.41
C LYS A 263 0.03 -4.03 27.10
N ARG A 264 -0.78 -4.06 26.04
CA ARG A 264 -0.38 -4.47 24.67
C ARG A 264 -0.14 -3.26 23.77
N ALA A 265 0.77 -3.39 22.80
CA ALA A 265 0.94 -2.41 21.74
C ALA A 265 -0.31 -2.34 20.84
N SER A 266 -0.57 -1.20 20.20
CA SER A 266 -1.70 -1.07 19.25
C SER A 266 -1.57 -1.95 18.03
N GLY A 267 -0.35 -2.39 17.70
CA GLY A 267 -0.08 -3.18 16.51
C GLY A 267 1.02 -4.22 16.67
N VAL A 268 1.11 -5.08 15.66
CA VAL A 268 2.08 -6.17 15.51
C VAL A 268 2.80 -5.98 14.18
N PHE A 269 4.13 -5.94 14.24
CA PHE A 269 4.97 -5.81 13.05
C PHE A 269 5.17 -7.16 12.37
N VAL A 270 4.77 -7.23 11.10
CA VAL A 270 5.11 -8.33 10.18
C VAL A 270 6.17 -7.82 9.22
N LYS A 271 7.34 -8.47 9.20
CA LYS A 271 8.43 -8.09 8.30
C LYS A 271 8.07 -8.49 6.86
N PRO A 272 7.90 -7.53 5.93
CA PRO A 272 7.62 -7.85 4.54
C PRO A 272 8.85 -8.43 3.85
N VAL A 273 8.62 -9.30 2.86
CA VAL A 273 9.63 -9.88 1.98
C VAL A 273 9.77 -9.07 0.70
N ASP A 274 8.66 -8.73 0.05
CA ASP A 274 8.60 -7.86 -1.13
C ASP A 274 7.49 -6.82 -0.92
N MET A 275 7.92 -5.64 -0.49
CA MET A 275 7.09 -4.44 -0.43
C MET A 275 7.86 -3.31 -1.11
N ARG A 276 7.23 -2.69 -2.11
CA ARG A 276 7.81 -1.65 -2.95
C ARG A 276 6.98 -0.39 -2.90
N ASN A 277 7.65 0.75 -2.88
CA ASN A 277 7.01 2.04 -3.07
C ASN A 277 7.16 2.45 -4.56
N LEU A 278 6.03 2.71 -5.20
CA LEU A 278 5.87 3.04 -6.62
C LEU A 278 5.66 4.55 -6.83
N GLU A 279 5.88 5.40 -5.82
CA GLU A 279 5.65 6.84 -5.92
C GLU A 279 6.34 7.46 -7.14
N LYS A 280 7.60 7.05 -7.38
CA LYS A 280 8.43 7.56 -8.48
C LYS A 280 7.96 7.12 -9.87
N GLU A 281 7.05 6.15 -9.95
CA GLU A 281 6.49 5.67 -11.20
C GLU A 281 5.26 6.49 -11.64
N ALA A 282 4.70 7.32 -10.76
CA ALA A 282 3.49 8.10 -11.05
C ALA A 282 3.74 9.14 -12.14
N SER A 283 2.98 9.05 -13.22
CA SER A 283 3.07 9.96 -14.39
C SER A 283 2.53 11.36 -14.11
N SER A 284 1.75 11.55 -13.04
CA SER A 284 1.19 12.85 -12.65
C SER A 284 2.24 13.85 -12.16
N GLY A 285 3.44 13.39 -11.80
CA GLY A 285 4.45 14.19 -11.13
C GLY A 285 4.10 14.55 -9.68
N TYR A 286 3.01 14.01 -9.13
CA TYR A 286 2.62 14.23 -7.74
C TYR A 286 3.59 13.52 -6.79
N VAL A 287 4.30 14.32 -5.99
CA VAL A 287 5.25 13.84 -4.99
C VAL A 287 4.50 13.51 -3.68
N GLY A 288 4.91 12.43 -3.04
CA GLY A 288 4.32 11.91 -1.81
C GLY A 288 4.39 12.92 -0.66
N MET A 289 3.41 12.84 0.24
CA MET A 289 3.25 13.81 1.33
C MET A 289 4.43 13.85 2.30
N TRP A 290 5.22 12.77 2.38
CA TRP A 290 6.35 12.65 3.28
C TRP A 290 7.55 13.52 2.89
N HIS A 291 7.61 14.00 1.64
CA HIS A 291 8.66 14.92 1.17
C HIS A 291 8.47 16.37 1.64
N ARG A 292 7.28 16.71 2.19
CA ARG A 292 7.05 18.05 2.74
C ARG A 292 7.93 18.26 3.98
N ALA A 293 8.59 19.42 4.06
CA ALA A 293 9.57 19.70 5.12
C ALA A 293 8.98 19.57 6.54
N GLU A 294 7.71 19.94 6.68
CA GLU A 294 6.96 19.87 7.92
C GLU A 294 6.46 18.47 8.27
N HIS A 295 6.52 17.47 7.38
CA HIS A 295 5.83 16.19 7.56
C HIS A 295 6.18 15.47 8.87
N MET A 296 7.47 15.32 9.16
CA MET A 296 7.93 14.62 10.39
C MET A 296 7.71 15.48 11.64
N LEU A 297 7.84 16.81 11.52
CA LEU A 297 7.57 17.75 12.61
C LEU A 297 6.08 17.75 12.98
N GLN A 298 5.19 17.74 11.98
CA GLN A 298 3.74 17.62 12.15
C GLN A 298 3.38 16.32 12.86
N ARG A 299 4.03 15.19 12.54
CA ARG A 299 3.77 13.93 13.23
C ARG A 299 4.17 13.96 14.71
N SER A 300 5.29 14.60 15.05
CA SER A 300 5.65 14.86 16.46
C SER A 300 4.62 15.78 17.13
N TYR A 301 4.17 16.83 16.45
CA TYR A 301 3.09 17.71 16.93
C TYR A 301 1.80 16.93 17.22
N CYS A 302 1.39 16.04 16.31
CA CYS A 302 0.21 15.20 16.48
C CYS A 302 0.31 14.28 17.69
N LEU A 303 1.47 13.67 17.96
CA LEU A 303 1.66 12.85 19.18
C LEU A 303 1.32 13.65 20.44
N ASN A 304 1.90 14.84 20.58
CA ASN A 304 1.69 15.67 21.76
C ASN A 304 0.25 16.20 21.85
N LYS A 305 -0.35 16.61 20.72
CA LYS A 305 -1.74 17.06 20.68
C LYS A 305 -2.72 15.94 21.04
N LEU A 306 -2.53 14.74 20.48
CA LEU A 306 -3.35 13.58 20.84
C LEU A 306 -3.17 13.23 22.31
N THR A 307 -1.95 13.23 22.85
CA THR A 307 -1.72 13.03 24.29
C THR A 307 -2.48 14.04 25.15
N HIS A 308 -2.52 15.32 24.75
CA HIS A 308 -3.30 16.34 25.43
C HIS A 308 -4.81 16.06 25.36
N ILE A 309 -5.35 15.81 24.15
CA ILE A 309 -6.77 15.50 23.94
C ILE A 309 -7.21 14.28 24.77
N TYR A 310 -6.35 13.26 24.85
CA TYR A 310 -6.64 12.01 25.52
C TYR A 310 -6.24 11.96 27.00
N GLY A 311 -5.54 12.99 27.50
CA GLY A 311 -5.04 13.11 28.88
C GLY A 311 -3.84 12.24 29.24
N SER A 312 -3.33 11.40 28.34
CA SER A 312 -2.17 10.54 28.58
C SER A 312 -1.62 9.96 27.26
N MET A 313 -0.41 9.39 27.30
CA MET A 313 0.16 8.61 26.19
C MET A 313 -0.32 7.15 26.29
N PRO A 314 -1.24 6.69 25.41
CA PRO A 314 -1.76 5.33 25.46
C PRO A 314 -0.85 4.32 24.75
N LEU A 315 0.01 4.78 23.85
CA LEU A 315 0.86 3.90 23.03
C LEU A 315 1.82 3.10 23.91
N ARG A 316 1.95 1.81 23.60
CA ARG A 316 2.86 0.90 24.28
C ARG A 316 3.88 0.36 23.29
N TYR A 317 5.12 0.23 23.75
CA TYR A 317 6.19 -0.35 22.95
C TYR A 317 6.03 -1.86 22.79
N SER A 318 6.53 -2.38 21.67
CA SER A 318 6.72 -3.78 21.35
C SER A 318 8.03 -3.90 20.57
N ASN A 319 8.71 -5.04 20.72
CA ASN A 319 9.85 -5.43 19.89
C ASN A 319 9.57 -6.72 19.10
N ILE A 320 8.33 -7.20 19.10
CA ILE A 320 7.94 -8.41 18.37
C ILE A 320 7.99 -8.13 16.87
N MET A 321 8.83 -8.86 16.15
CA MET A 321 8.87 -8.88 14.69
C MET A 321 8.50 -10.29 14.23
N ILE A 322 7.38 -10.41 13.51
CA ILE A 322 6.92 -11.69 12.97
C ILE A 322 7.45 -11.84 11.55
N SER A 323 8.00 -13.02 11.24
CA SER A 323 8.42 -13.42 9.89
C SER A 323 7.87 -14.81 9.60
N GLN A 324 7.59 -15.11 8.33
CA GLN A 324 7.10 -16.42 7.95
C GLN A 324 8.21 -17.45 8.04
N PHE A 325 8.05 -18.47 8.88
CA PHE A 325 9.02 -19.56 8.99
C PHE A 325 9.17 -20.28 7.65
N GLY A 326 10.40 -20.38 7.13
CA GLY A 326 10.71 -21.05 5.87
C GLY A 326 10.44 -20.23 4.60
N PHE A 327 10.17 -18.92 4.71
CA PHE A 327 9.97 -18.03 3.57
C PHE A 327 10.67 -16.67 3.78
N PRO A 328 11.32 -16.06 2.76
CA PRO A 328 11.47 -16.53 1.38
C PRO A 328 12.53 -17.63 1.21
N SER A 329 13.50 -17.69 2.12
CA SER A 329 14.47 -18.77 2.16
C SER A 329 13.92 -19.91 3.02
N TYR A 330 13.93 -21.12 2.46
CA TYR A 330 13.51 -22.35 3.14
C TYR A 330 14.13 -22.52 4.54
N ALA A 331 15.34 -22.00 4.75
CA ALA A 331 16.07 -22.09 6.02
C ALA A 331 16.29 -20.73 6.70
N ASN A 332 15.37 -19.77 6.57
CA ASN A 332 15.51 -18.43 7.18
C ASN A 332 15.73 -18.46 8.70
N HIS A 333 15.31 -19.51 9.40
CA HIS A 333 15.55 -19.73 10.84
C HIS A 333 17.00 -20.10 11.19
N LYS A 334 17.80 -20.56 10.21
CA LYS A 334 19.22 -20.91 10.39
C LYS A 334 20.16 -19.85 9.81
N SER A 335 19.62 -18.93 9.00
CA SER A 335 20.42 -17.89 8.37
C SER A 335 21.04 -17.03 9.46
N ARG A 336 22.34 -17.19 9.68
CA ARG A 336 23.15 -16.16 10.33
C ARG A 336 23.17 -14.99 9.35
N ILE A 337 22.49 -13.90 9.70
CA ILE A 337 22.53 -12.64 8.95
C ILE A 337 23.97 -12.17 8.88
#